data_AF-A0A7S0Y3N4-F1
#
_entry.id   AF-A0A7S0Y3N4-F1
#
_cell.length_a   1.000
_cell.length_b   1.000
_cell.length_c   1.000
_cell.angle_alpha   90.00
_cell.angle_beta   90.00
_cell.angle_gamma   90.00
#
_symmetry.space_group_name_H-M   'P 1'
#
loop_
_entity.id
_entity.type
_entity.pdbx_description
1 polymer ?
#
loop_
_entity_poly.entity_id
_entity_poly.type
_entity_poly.pdbx_seq_one_letter_code
_entity_poly.pdbx_strand_id
1 'polypeptide(L)'
;GERGAAAFHGWNRNDESFDIAPTLLHPGTTGTVRLKSSSPSEPPAVDPRYLDHPDDMKTYLAGVRLALSIAKTPIMRPHTDGLPRVLRGVCEGSPCGCPPSDPEAKDFDERWECVVRAAASTVYHPAGTAKMGRSG
;
A
#
# COMPACT_ATOMS: atom_id res chain seq x y z
N GLY A 1 -16.23 -3.39 -1.83
CA GLY A 1 -16.87 -4.42 -1.01
C GLY A 1 -16.31 -5.79 -1.32
N GLU A 2 -16.67 -6.38 -2.47
CA GLU A 2 -16.50 -7.82 -2.69
C GLU A 2 -15.30 -8.24 -3.56
N ARG A 3 -14.47 -7.30 -4.02
CA ARG A 3 -13.26 -7.60 -4.81
C ARG A 3 -12.03 -8.00 -3.99
N GLY A 4 -12.13 -8.01 -2.66
CA GLY A 4 -11.02 -8.37 -1.76
C GLY A 4 -10.92 -9.86 -1.44
N ALA A 5 -12.05 -10.53 -1.19
CA ALA A 5 -12.05 -11.92 -0.71
C ALA A 5 -11.67 -12.94 -1.79
N ALA A 6 -12.06 -12.71 -3.05
CA ALA A 6 -11.71 -13.58 -4.18
C ALA A 6 -10.22 -13.52 -4.56
N ALA A 7 -9.49 -12.52 -4.06
CA ALA A 7 -8.08 -12.34 -4.37
C ALA A 7 -7.14 -13.25 -3.55
N PHE A 8 -7.64 -14.09 -2.64
CA PHE A 8 -6.81 -14.94 -1.77
C PHE A 8 -7.02 -16.45 -1.98
N HIS A 9 -8.04 -16.87 -2.73
CA HIS A 9 -8.30 -18.29 -3.01
C HIS A 9 -7.37 -18.83 -4.12
N GLY A 10 -6.65 -19.92 -3.83
CA GLY A 10 -5.78 -20.61 -4.80
C GLY A 10 -4.31 -20.16 -4.81
N TRP A 11 -3.86 -19.45 -3.77
CA TRP A 11 -2.55 -18.79 -3.73
C TRP A 11 -1.43 -19.67 -3.16
N ASN A 12 -1.76 -20.74 -2.45
CA ASN A 12 -0.81 -21.71 -1.91
C ASN A 12 -1.37 -23.14 -2.01
N ARG A 13 -0.50 -24.15 -2.11
CA ARG A 13 -0.89 -25.57 -2.23
C ARG A 13 -1.64 -26.08 -0.99
N ASN A 14 -1.60 -25.35 0.12
CA ASN A 14 -2.15 -25.71 1.43
C ASN A 14 -3.05 -24.62 2.05
N ASP A 15 -3.56 -23.64 1.28
CA ASP A 15 -4.39 -22.51 1.79
C ASP A 15 -3.74 -21.59 2.85
N GLU A 16 -2.47 -21.77 3.20
CA GLU A 16 -1.74 -20.89 4.11
C GLU A 16 -1.21 -19.65 3.37
N SER A 17 -1.42 -18.46 3.95
CA SER A 17 -0.90 -17.21 3.42
C SER A 17 -0.23 -16.38 4.51
N PHE A 18 0.78 -15.62 4.11
CA PHE A 18 1.50 -14.67 4.95
C PHE A 18 1.58 -13.35 4.21
N ASP A 19 1.26 -12.26 4.90
CA ASP A 19 1.31 -10.91 4.35
C ASP A 19 1.94 -9.94 5.34
N ILE A 20 2.71 -8.99 4.81
CA ILE A 20 3.23 -7.85 5.56
C ILE A 20 2.77 -6.61 4.79
N ALA A 21 1.96 -5.77 5.43
CA ALA A 21 1.44 -4.55 4.86
C ALA A 21 2.08 -3.32 5.52
N PRO A 22 3.13 -2.72 4.93
CA PRO A 22 3.69 -1.46 5.40
C PRO A 22 2.61 -0.36 5.46
N THR A 23 2.53 0.34 6.59
CA THR A 23 1.56 1.42 6.81
C THR A 23 2.27 2.66 7.34
N LEU A 24 2.06 3.82 6.70
CA LEU A 24 2.56 5.10 7.20
C LEU A 24 1.69 5.57 8.38
N LEU A 25 2.28 5.65 9.57
CA LEU A 25 1.57 6.06 10.79
C LEU A 25 1.41 7.58 10.91
N HIS A 26 2.36 8.33 10.34
CA HIS A 26 2.37 9.79 10.34
C HIS A 26 2.73 10.30 8.94
N PRO A 27 1.84 10.12 7.94
CA PRO A 27 2.08 10.65 6.62
C PRO A 27 2.16 12.18 6.67
N GLY A 28 3.09 12.76 5.92
CA GLY A 28 3.16 14.21 5.69
C GLY A 28 2.06 14.69 4.74
N THR A 29 1.56 13.80 3.89
CA THR A 29 0.38 14.04 3.04
C THR A 29 -0.87 14.32 3.86
N THR A 30 -1.65 15.31 3.42
CA THR A 30 -3.01 15.58 3.92
C THR A 30 -4.02 15.58 2.78
N GLY A 31 -5.21 15.03 3.02
CA GLY A 31 -6.29 14.99 2.02
C GLY A 31 -7.40 16.01 2.27
N THR A 32 -8.43 15.98 1.44
CA THR A 32 -9.66 16.76 1.61
C THR A 32 -10.91 15.92 1.41
N VAL A 33 -11.98 16.32 2.10
CA VAL A 33 -13.35 15.86 1.85
C VAL A 33 -14.22 17.10 1.74
N ARG A 34 -14.95 17.26 0.63
CA ARG A 34 -15.79 18.43 0.36
C ARG A 34 -17.16 18.01 -0.13
N LEU A 35 -18.20 18.78 0.23
CA LEU A 35 -19.51 18.64 -0.39
C LEU A 35 -19.42 19.06 -1.86
N LYS A 36 -20.08 18.31 -2.75
CA LYS A 36 -20.22 18.68 -4.17
C LYS A 36 -21.42 19.59 -4.42
N SER A 37 -22.46 19.44 -3.60
CA SER A 37 -23.67 20.28 -3.63
C SER A 37 -24.28 20.37 -2.23
N SER A 38 -25.42 21.06 -2.13
CA SER A 38 -26.25 21.09 -0.93
C SER A 38 -27.12 19.84 -0.74
N SER A 39 -27.13 18.90 -1.69
CA SER A 39 -27.94 17.68 -1.60
C SER A 39 -27.27 16.65 -0.67
N PRO A 40 -27.94 16.18 0.40
CA PRO A 40 -27.37 15.18 1.29
C PRO A 40 -27.25 13.77 0.67
N SER A 41 -27.94 13.52 -0.45
CA SER A 41 -27.86 12.25 -1.18
C SER A 41 -26.69 12.19 -2.17
N GLU A 42 -26.04 13.31 -2.45
CA GLU A 42 -24.90 13.35 -3.36
C GLU A 42 -23.61 12.96 -2.63
N PRO A 43 -22.83 11.97 -3.13
CA PRO A 43 -21.57 11.61 -2.50
C PRO A 43 -20.57 12.78 -2.48
N PRO A 44 -19.84 12.98 -1.37
CA PRO A 44 -18.84 14.04 -1.30
C PRO A 44 -17.69 13.80 -2.28
N ALA A 45 -16.95 14.87 -2.60
CA ALA A 45 -15.65 14.77 -3.24
C ALA A 45 -14.62 14.39 -2.18
N VAL A 46 -13.97 13.24 -2.35
CA VAL A 46 -12.92 12.73 -1.46
C VAL A 46 -11.63 12.67 -2.26
N ASP A 47 -10.62 13.40 -1.79
CA ASP A 47 -9.28 13.41 -2.37
C ASP A 47 -8.23 13.21 -1.27
N PRO A 48 -7.77 11.97 -1.05
CA PRO A 48 -6.80 11.67 0.01
C PRO A 48 -5.36 12.09 -0.33
N ARG A 49 -5.05 12.35 -1.61
CA ARG A 49 -3.72 12.76 -2.08
C ARG A 49 -2.56 11.81 -1.71
N TYR A 50 -2.83 10.50 -1.60
CA TYR A 50 -1.85 9.52 -1.10
C TYR A 50 -0.47 9.68 -1.76
N LEU A 51 0.58 9.72 -0.94
CA LEU A 51 1.99 9.78 -1.34
C LEU A 51 2.40 11.08 -2.07
N ASP A 52 1.65 12.17 -1.92
CA ASP A 52 2.00 13.49 -2.47
C ASP A 52 3.23 14.09 -1.78
N HIS A 53 3.42 13.86 -0.48
CA HIS A 53 4.59 14.35 0.24
C HIS A 53 5.83 13.49 -0.08
N PRO A 54 6.98 14.08 -0.46
CA PRO A 54 8.15 13.31 -0.90
C PRO A 54 8.68 12.33 0.15
N ASP A 55 8.60 12.69 1.44
CA ASP A 55 9.05 11.82 2.53
C ASP A 55 8.15 10.59 2.75
N ASP A 56 6.89 10.63 2.28
CA ASP A 56 5.96 9.51 2.43
C ASP A 56 6.44 8.32 1.59
N MET A 57 6.82 8.55 0.33
CA MET A 57 7.35 7.51 -0.56
C MET A 57 8.64 6.92 0.00
N LYS A 58 9.58 7.78 0.43
CA LYS A 58 10.85 7.35 1.02
C LYS A 58 10.65 6.45 2.25
N THR A 59 9.74 6.85 3.13
CA THR A 59 9.41 6.07 4.34
C THR A 59 8.72 4.76 3.99
N TYR A 60 7.82 4.78 3.00
CA TYR A 60 7.12 3.58 2.55
C TYR A 60 8.09 2.55 1.97
N LEU A 61 9.02 2.98 1.12
CA LEU A 61 10.05 2.12 0.51
C LEU A 61 10.97 1.49 1.57
N ALA A 62 11.31 2.20 2.64
CA ALA A 62 12.03 1.63 3.78
C ALA A 62 11.22 0.50 4.46
N GLY A 63 9.91 0.68 4.60
CA GLY A 63 9.00 -0.36 5.11
C GLY A 63 8.93 -1.58 4.20
N VAL A 64 8.89 -1.39 2.88
CA VAL A 64 8.94 -2.49 1.90
C VAL A 64 10.25 -3.28 1.99
N ARG A 65 11.40 -2.59 2.07
CA ARG A 65 12.71 -3.25 2.28
C ARG A 65 12.72 -4.12 3.53
N LEU A 66 12.19 -3.59 4.65
CA LEU A 66 12.08 -4.33 5.90
C LEU A 66 11.19 -5.56 5.73
N ALA A 67 10.01 -5.43 5.12
CA ALA A 67 9.11 -6.54 4.86
C ALA A 67 9.80 -7.67 4.07
N LEU A 68 10.51 -7.31 2.99
CA LEU A 68 11.26 -8.28 2.18
C LEU A 68 12.40 -8.94 2.96
N SER A 69 13.12 -8.18 3.81
CA SER A 69 14.19 -8.72 4.65
C SER A 69 13.67 -9.74 5.67
N ILE A 70 12.53 -9.47 6.32
CA ILE A 70 11.87 -10.38 7.26
C ILE A 70 11.50 -11.68 6.55
N ALA A 71 10.92 -11.54 5.37
CA ALA A 71 10.44 -12.68 4.61
C ALA A 71 11.62 -13.54 4.10
N LYS A 72 12.80 -12.97 3.85
CA LYS A 72 14.03 -13.71 3.50
C LYS A 72 14.76 -14.40 4.67
N THR A 73 14.33 -14.18 5.92
CA THR A 73 14.97 -14.82 7.10
C THR A 73 14.88 -16.36 7.03
N PRO A 74 15.82 -17.12 7.63
CA PRO A 74 15.85 -18.58 7.51
C PRO A 74 14.57 -19.28 7.97
N ILE A 75 13.88 -18.72 8.96
CA ILE A 75 12.63 -19.28 9.50
C ILE A 75 11.45 -18.98 8.56
N MET A 76 11.41 -17.78 7.97
CA MET A 76 10.32 -17.39 7.08
C MET A 76 10.48 -17.94 5.66
N ARG A 77 11.72 -18.17 5.24
CA ARG A 77 12.06 -18.58 3.88
C ARG A 77 11.29 -19.81 3.40
N PRO A 78 11.13 -20.93 4.16
CA PRO A 78 10.31 -22.06 3.72
C PRO A 78 8.83 -21.72 3.45
N HIS A 79 8.29 -20.69 4.09
CA HIS A 79 6.91 -20.23 3.93
C HIS A 79 6.77 -19.15 2.86
N THR A 80 7.89 -18.65 2.36
CA THR A 80 7.96 -17.45 1.53
C THR A 80 8.93 -17.58 0.35
N ASP A 81 9.51 -18.76 0.11
CA ASP A 81 10.42 -19.10 -1.00
C ASP A 81 9.76 -18.96 -2.39
N GLY A 82 8.51 -18.49 -2.44
CA GLY A 82 7.80 -18.00 -3.62
C GLY A 82 7.44 -16.50 -3.60
N LEU A 83 8.20 -15.64 -2.90
CA LEU A 83 7.89 -14.20 -2.77
C LEU A 83 8.12 -13.37 -4.04
N PRO A 84 7.24 -12.38 -4.36
CA PRO A 84 6.01 -11.98 -3.68
C PRO A 84 4.81 -12.18 -4.61
N ARG A 85 4.08 -13.30 -4.48
CA ARG A 85 2.81 -13.48 -5.21
C ARG A 85 1.75 -12.46 -4.78
N VAL A 86 1.85 -11.85 -3.59
CA VAL A 86 0.98 -10.76 -3.06
C VAL A 86 0.85 -9.59 -4.04
N LEU A 87 1.89 -9.31 -4.82
CA LEU A 87 1.83 -8.23 -5.79
C LEU A 87 1.33 -8.67 -7.15
N ARG A 88 1.17 -9.98 -7.43
CA ARG A 88 0.75 -10.48 -8.75
C ARG A 88 -0.54 -9.83 -9.21
N GLY A 89 -1.55 -9.74 -8.34
CA GLY A 89 -2.81 -9.06 -8.65
C GLY A 89 -2.69 -7.55 -8.86
N VAL A 90 -1.73 -6.89 -8.19
CA VAL A 90 -1.47 -5.45 -8.36
C VAL A 90 -0.62 -5.17 -9.60
N CYS A 91 0.33 -6.04 -9.90
CA CYS A 91 1.32 -5.84 -10.94
C CYS A 91 0.90 -6.35 -12.32
N GLU A 92 0.00 -7.35 -12.41
CA GLU A 92 -0.52 -7.84 -13.69
C GLU A 92 -1.38 -6.82 -14.44
N GLY A 93 -1.97 -5.85 -13.71
CA GLY A 93 -2.76 -4.75 -14.29
C GLY A 93 -2.11 -3.37 -14.19
N SER A 94 -0.94 -3.28 -13.56
CA SER A 94 -0.26 -2.00 -13.34
C SER A 94 0.72 -1.70 -14.48
N PRO A 95 0.86 -0.42 -14.89
CA PRO A 95 1.88 0.00 -15.86
C PRO A 95 3.32 -0.31 -15.42
N CYS A 96 3.53 -0.63 -14.14
CA CYS A 96 4.83 -0.90 -13.54
C CYS A 96 5.37 -2.31 -13.81
N GLY A 97 4.51 -3.27 -14.17
CA GLY A 97 4.86 -4.68 -14.19
C GLY A 97 5.20 -5.24 -12.79
N CYS A 98 5.55 -6.53 -12.74
CA CYS A 98 5.89 -7.21 -11.48
C CYS A 98 7.37 -7.03 -11.12
N PRO A 99 7.71 -6.44 -9.96
CA PRO A 99 9.10 -6.26 -9.57
C PRO A 99 9.73 -7.59 -9.13
N PRO A 100 11.04 -7.78 -9.35
CA PRO A 100 11.80 -8.85 -8.70
C PRO A 100 11.91 -8.58 -7.18
N SER A 101 11.92 -9.65 -6.38
CA SER A 101 11.91 -9.60 -4.90
C SER A 101 13.27 -9.35 -4.24
N ASP A 102 14.22 -8.75 -4.96
CA ASP A 102 15.57 -8.52 -4.42
C ASP A 102 15.65 -7.16 -3.69
N PRO A 103 15.78 -7.12 -2.35
CA PRO A 103 15.89 -5.88 -1.59
C PRO A 103 17.25 -5.19 -1.75
N GLU A 104 18.24 -5.88 -2.31
CA GLU A 104 19.60 -5.37 -2.56
C GLU A 104 19.80 -4.85 -3.99
N ALA A 105 18.73 -4.85 -4.81
CA ALA A 105 18.80 -4.35 -6.17
C ALA A 105 19.14 -2.84 -6.18
N LYS A 106 20.10 -2.43 -7.02
CA LYS A 106 20.51 -1.01 -7.13
C LYS A 106 19.39 -0.10 -7.62
N ASP A 107 18.45 -0.65 -8.38
CA ASP A 107 17.27 0.01 -8.91
C ASP A 107 16.01 -0.25 -8.05
N PHE A 108 16.19 -0.69 -6.79
CA PHE A 108 15.09 -1.01 -5.88
C PHE A 108 14.10 0.14 -5.76
N ASP A 109 14.56 1.36 -5.43
CA ASP A 109 13.66 2.49 -5.17
C ASP A 109 12.88 2.88 -6.43
N GLU A 110 13.54 2.92 -7.59
CA GLU A 110 12.90 3.24 -8.88
C GLU A 110 11.83 2.22 -9.27
N ARG A 111 12.12 0.92 -9.08
CA ARG A 111 11.16 -0.16 -9.39
C ARG A 111 9.99 -0.21 -8.41
N TRP A 112 10.29 -0.07 -7.12
CA TRP A 112 9.28 -0.20 -6.08
C TRP A 112 8.42 1.05 -5.93
N GLU A 113 8.90 2.24 -6.29
CA GLU A 113 8.08 3.44 -6.26
C GLU A 113 6.83 3.28 -7.13
N CYS A 114 6.98 2.81 -8.37
CA CYS A 114 5.85 2.60 -9.27
C CYS A 114 4.84 1.62 -8.67
N VAL A 115 5.33 0.51 -8.11
CA VAL A 115 4.50 -0.53 -7.49
C VAL A 115 3.76 0.01 -6.26
N VAL A 116 4.45 0.76 -5.40
CA VAL A 116 3.83 1.42 -4.24
C VAL A 116 2.76 2.40 -4.69
N ARG A 117 2.98 3.20 -5.74
CA ARG A 117 1.94 4.10 -6.28
C ARG A 117 0.72 3.35 -6.81
N ALA A 118 0.90 2.17 -7.39
CA ALA A 118 -0.21 1.34 -7.87
C ALA A 118 -0.93 0.59 -6.74
N ALA A 119 -0.23 0.22 -5.67
CA ALA A 119 -0.73 -0.63 -4.59
C ALA A 119 -1.30 0.17 -3.40
N ALA A 120 -0.76 1.36 -3.14
CA ALA A 120 -1.06 2.12 -1.94
C ALA A 120 -2.56 2.44 -1.86
N SER A 121 -3.15 2.08 -0.73
CA SER A 121 -4.56 2.27 -0.47
C SER A 121 -4.78 2.62 1.00
N THR A 122 -6.05 2.82 1.36
CA THR A 122 -6.41 3.16 2.73
C THR A 122 -6.38 1.94 3.65
N VAL A 123 -5.98 2.16 4.91
CA VAL A 123 -6.25 1.23 6.02
C VAL A 123 -7.51 1.64 6.80
N TYR A 124 -8.33 2.54 6.24
CA TYR A 124 -9.59 3.01 6.84
C TYR A 124 -9.43 3.80 8.15
N HIS A 125 -8.31 4.53 8.31
CA HIS A 125 -8.07 5.44 9.44
C HIS A 125 -8.06 6.94 9.05
N PRO A 126 -9.09 7.49 8.37
CA PRO A 126 -9.14 8.92 8.09
C PRO A 126 -9.39 9.72 9.38
N ALA A 127 -8.65 10.80 9.57
CA ALA A 127 -8.81 11.70 10.71
C ALA A 127 -8.44 13.15 10.32
N GLY A 128 -8.83 14.12 11.16
CA GLY A 128 -8.38 15.50 11.04
C GLY A 128 -9.20 16.41 10.11
N THR A 129 -10.34 15.96 9.59
CA THR A 129 -11.23 16.76 8.72
C THR A 129 -11.91 17.93 9.44
N ALA A 130 -12.14 17.81 10.75
CA ALA A 130 -12.61 18.89 11.63
C ALA A 130 -11.62 19.04 12.80
N LYS A 131 -10.46 19.64 12.52
CA LYS A 131 -9.36 19.76 13.48
C LYS A 131 -9.79 20.53 14.73
N MET A 132 -9.59 19.93 15.90
CA MET A 132 -9.67 20.63 17.18
C MET A 132 -8.37 21.42 17.42
N GLY A 133 -8.46 22.73 17.58
CA GLY A 133 -7.31 23.60 17.80
C GLY A 133 -7.64 25.06 17.53
N ARG A 134 -6.64 25.94 17.62
CA ARG A 134 -6.82 27.33 17.19
C ARG A 134 -7.19 27.35 15.71
N SER A 135 -8.07 28.27 15.34
CA SER A 135 -8.29 28.61 13.94
C SER A 135 -6.93 28.92 13.31
N GLY A 136 -6.60 28.20 12.24
CA GLY A 136 -5.45 28.50 11.40
C GLY A 136 -5.69 29.76 10.59
#